data_AF-A0A8S2G2D3-F1
#
_entry.id   AF-A0A8S2G2D3-F1
#
_cell.length_a   1.000
_cell.length_b   1.000
_cell.length_c   1.000
_cell.angle_alpha   90.00
_cell.angle_beta   90.00
_cell.angle_gamma   90.00
#
_symmetry.space_group_name_H-M   'P 1'
#
loop_
_entity.id
_entity.type
_entity.pdbx_description
1 polymer ?
#
loop_
_entity_poly.entity_id
_entity_poly.type
_entity_poly.pdbx_seq_one_letter_code
_entity_poly.pdbx_strand_id
1 'polypeptide(L)'
;FLPESPRWMVSKGKFVEAEKLLRRIAVINKRNFDRDAFEQLKIEQEKSMKNTAEQVGVLSLFRSKIMCIISINLFFQWLVQNLVFYGVSQNTGSWPFDPYLNFAASAFVELLSYIVVHLILNRVGRKIPYCGSVVLFGIVALTAIPVNLLMLKDSASQKTMIFIINVVLKFLASFSYAIIYIYANELFPTRVRNTGMGICSMVA
;
A
#
# COMPACT_ATOMS: atom_id res chain seq x y z
N PHE A 1 27.41 -4.17 11.25
CA PHE A 1 26.86 -5.22 10.38
C PHE A 1 25.41 -5.46 10.75
N LEU A 2 24.49 -5.25 9.81
CA LEU A 2 23.06 -5.56 9.98
C LEU A 2 22.86 -7.04 9.60
N PRO A 3 22.34 -7.90 10.47
CA PRO A 3 22.08 -9.30 10.13
C PRO A 3 20.93 -9.41 9.11
N GLU A 4 21.00 -10.39 8.21
CA GLU A 4 19.89 -10.70 7.29
C GLU A 4 18.63 -11.13 8.05
N SER A 5 17.47 -11.02 7.38
CA SER A 5 16.17 -11.35 7.98
C SER A 5 16.11 -12.83 8.39
N PRO A 6 15.77 -13.15 9.65
CA PRO A 6 15.61 -14.54 10.10
C PRO A 6 14.60 -15.33 9.26
N ARG A 7 13.56 -14.65 8.76
CA ARG A 7 12.54 -15.26 7.89
C ARG A 7 13.12 -15.70 6.54
N TRP A 8 14.07 -14.95 5.99
CA TRP A 8 14.74 -15.30 4.74
C TRP A 8 15.72 -16.47 4.94
N MET A 9 16.46 -16.47 6.05
CA MET A 9 17.36 -17.59 6.38
C MET A 9 16.58 -18.90 6.49
N VAL A 10 15.42 -18.87 7.16
CA VAL A 10 14.51 -20.01 7.28
C VAL A 10 14.00 -20.47 5.90
N SER A 11 13.59 -19.55 5.01
CA SER A 11 13.10 -19.92 3.68
C SER A 11 14.17 -20.46 2.73
N LYS A 12 15.46 -20.19 3.02
CA LYS A 12 16.61 -20.75 2.31
C LYS A 12 17.16 -22.03 2.94
N GLY A 13 16.51 -22.57 3.97
CA GLY A 13 16.96 -23.77 4.68
C GLY A 13 18.17 -23.55 5.60
N LYS A 14 18.58 -22.30 5.83
CA LYS A 14 19.68 -21.93 6.74
C LYS A 14 19.21 -21.88 8.20
N PHE A 15 18.67 -22.98 8.70
CA PHE A 15 18.03 -23.02 10.02
C PHE A 15 19.00 -22.74 11.18
N VAL A 16 20.25 -23.20 11.10
CA VAL A 16 21.26 -23.01 12.15
C VAL A 16 21.64 -21.54 12.31
N GLU A 17 21.84 -20.83 11.19
CA GLU A 17 22.14 -19.38 11.21
C GLU A 17 20.94 -18.58 11.73
N ALA A 18 19.73 -18.94 11.30
CA ALA A 18 18.48 -18.32 11.75
C ALA A 18 18.28 -18.49 13.26
N GLU A 19 18.52 -19.70 13.80
CA GLU A 19 18.38 -19.98 15.23
C GLU A 19 19.38 -19.17 16.06
N LYS A 20 20.65 -19.12 15.62
CA LYS A 20 21.69 -18.35 16.31
C LYS A 20 21.34 -16.87 16.36
N LEU A 21 20.79 -16.33 15.27
CA LEU A 21 20.34 -14.95 15.20
C LEU A 21 19.12 -14.69 16.09
N LEU A 22 18.11 -15.56 16.05
CA LEU A 22 16.90 -15.43 16.87
C LEU A 22 17.20 -15.55 18.37
N ARG A 23 18.13 -16.44 18.76
CA ARG A 23 18.61 -16.53 20.15
C ARG A 23 19.28 -15.22 20.59
N ARG A 24 20.11 -14.61 19.74
CA ARG A 24 20.71 -13.31 20.03
C ARG A 24 19.63 -12.22 20.19
N ILE A 25 18.61 -12.20 19.33
CA ILE A 25 17.48 -11.27 19.43
C ILE A 25 16.67 -11.50 20.72
N ALA A 26 16.44 -12.76 21.11
CA ALA A 26 15.73 -13.11 22.33
C ALA A 26 16.45 -12.64 23.59
N VAL A 27 17.79 -12.81 23.63
CA VAL A 27 18.64 -12.30 24.73
C VAL A 27 18.55 -10.77 24.83
N ILE A 28 18.65 -10.05 23.69
CA ILE A 28 18.54 -8.59 23.66
C ILE A 28 17.15 -8.14 24.14
N ASN A 29 16.10 -8.83 23.72
CA ASN A 29 14.71 -8.52 24.06
C ASN A 29 14.29 -9.06 25.45
N LYS A 30 15.21 -9.63 26.23
CA LYS A 30 14.94 -10.24 27.54
C LYS A 30 13.76 -11.23 27.53
N ARG A 31 13.61 -11.98 26.44
CA ARG A 31 12.59 -13.03 26.29
C ARG A 31 13.25 -14.39 26.17
N ASN A 32 12.58 -15.41 26.68
CA ASN A 32 13.01 -16.79 26.47
C ASN A 32 12.83 -17.17 24.99
N PHE A 33 13.85 -17.79 24.44
CA PHE A 33 13.78 -18.38 23.10
C PHE A 33 12.94 -19.66 23.17
N ASP A 34 11.76 -19.61 22.57
CA ASP A 34 10.88 -20.77 22.43
C ASP A 34 11.43 -21.69 21.35
N ARG A 35 12.01 -22.82 21.78
CA ARG A 35 12.57 -23.83 20.87
C ARG A 35 11.47 -24.57 20.13
N ASP A 36 10.34 -24.83 20.79
CA ASP A 36 9.26 -25.64 20.24
C ASP A 36 8.56 -24.89 19.10
N ALA A 37 8.34 -23.58 19.27
CA ALA A 37 7.83 -22.72 18.19
C ALA A 37 8.78 -22.66 16.99
N PHE A 38 10.10 -22.63 17.22
CA PHE A 38 11.08 -22.64 16.14
C PHE A 38 11.14 -23.99 15.41
N GLU A 39 11.01 -25.08 16.15
CA GLU A 39 11.01 -26.43 15.59
C GLU A 39 9.74 -26.71 14.77
N GLN A 40 8.57 -26.23 15.23
CA GLN A 40 7.34 -26.24 14.44
C GLN A 40 7.48 -25.46 13.13
N LEU A 41 8.06 -24.24 13.19
CA LEU A 41 8.35 -23.44 12.00
C LEU A 41 9.30 -24.16 11.03
N LYS A 42 10.31 -24.86 11.56
CA LYS A 42 11.25 -25.67 10.76
C LYS A 42 10.52 -26.81 10.06
N ILE A 43 9.69 -27.57 10.76
CA ILE A 43 8.90 -28.68 10.19
C ILE A 43 7.94 -28.20 9.12
N GLU A 44 7.24 -27.08 9.36
CA GLU A 44 6.31 -26.49 8.40
C GLU A 44 7.04 -26.01 7.13
N GLN A 45 8.22 -25.40 7.31
CA GLN A 45 9.05 -24.96 6.20
C GLN A 45 9.65 -26.13 5.43
N GLU A 46 10.15 -27.18 6.09
CA GLU A 46 10.65 -28.38 5.42
C GLU A 46 9.55 -29.10 4.64
N LYS A 47 8.32 -29.20 5.17
CA LYS A 47 7.14 -29.68 4.41
C LYS A 47 6.84 -28.79 3.22
N SER A 48 6.93 -27.47 3.39
CA SER A 48 6.70 -26.50 2.32
C SER A 48 7.73 -26.62 1.19
N MET A 49 9.02 -26.82 1.53
CA MET A 49 10.13 -27.00 0.61
C MET A 49 10.06 -28.35 -0.12
N LYS A 50 9.67 -29.43 0.57
CA LYS A 50 9.45 -30.74 -0.08
C LYS A 50 8.30 -30.72 -1.09
N ASN A 51 7.30 -29.86 -0.88
CA ASN A 51 6.23 -29.62 -1.85
C ASN A 51 6.65 -28.62 -2.98
N THR A 52 7.90 -28.14 -3.01
CA THR A 52 8.40 -27.11 -3.94
C THR A 52 9.02 -27.72 -5.21
N ALA A 53 8.37 -28.72 -5.81
CA ALA A 53 8.64 -29.11 -7.20
C ALA A 53 7.89 -28.21 -8.20
N GLU A 54 6.87 -27.47 -7.76
CA GLU A 54 6.21 -26.47 -8.60
C GLU A 54 6.85 -25.10 -8.38
N GLN A 55 7.69 -24.69 -9.32
CA GLN A 55 8.08 -23.30 -9.48
C GLN A 55 6.80 -22.44 -9.47
N VAL A 56 6.66 -21.58 -8.45
CA VAL A 56 5.55 -20.64 -8.34
C VAL A 56 5.79 -19.52 -9.37
N GLY A 57 5.48 -19.83 -10.64
CA GLY A 57 5.54 -18.87 -11.73
C GLY A 57 4.38 -17.88 -11.68
N VAL A 58 4.45 -16.82 -12.49
CA VAL A 58 3.38 -15.80 -12.65
C VAL A 58 2.03 -16.45 -12.95
N LEU A 59 2.03 -17.54 -13.73
CA LEU A 59 0.83 -18.31 -14.08
C LEU A 59 0.16 -19.02 -12.90
N SER A 60 0.86 -19.20 -11.77
CA SER A 60 0.26 -19.80 -10.57
C SER A 60 -0.80 -18.89 -9.91
N LEU A 61 -0.73 -17.56 -10.12
CA LEU A 61 -1.79 -16.63 -9.67
C LEU A 61 -3.13 -16.92 -10.35
N PHE A 62 -3.10 -17.37 -11.61
CA PHE A 62 -4.29 -17.63 -12.42
C PHE A 62 -4.80 -19.07 -12.30
N ARG A 63 -4.09 -19.94 -11.59
CA ARG A 63 -4.42 -21.37 -11.50
C ARG A 63 -5.68 -21.65 -10.69
N SER A 64 -6.00 -20.80 -9.71
CA SER A 64 -7.25 -20.88 -8.93
C SER A 64 -8.18 -19.73 -9.31
N LYS A 65 -9.46 -20.05 -9.56
CA LYS A 65 -10.49 -19.05 -9.92
C LYS A 65 -10.59 -17.92 -8.88
N ILE A 66 -10.44 -18.24 -7.60
CA ILE A 66 -10.50 -17.27 -6.51
C ILE A 66 -9.31 -16.30 -6.57
N MET A 67 -8.09 -16.83 -6.77
CA MET A 67 -6.89 -16.00 -6.88
C MET A 67 -6.88 -15.14 -8.14
N CYS A 68 -7.42 -15.66 -9.26
CA CYS A 68 -7.60 -14.90 -10.49
C CYS A 68 -8.54 -13.70 -10.28
N ILE A 69 -9.71 -13.90 -9.66
CA ILE A 69 -10.66 -12.82 -9.38
C ILE A 69 -10.04 -11.76 -8.47
N ILE A 70 -9.34 -12.19 -7.42
CA ILE A 70 -8.62 -11.29 -6.50
C ILE A 70 -7.56 -10.47 -7.25
N SER A 71 -6.78 -11.11 -8.12
CA SER A 71 -5.69 -10.48 -8.85
C SER A 71 -6.21 -9.47 -9.87
N ILE A 72 -7.24 -9.83 -10.64
CA ILE A 72 -7.89 -8.91 -11.60
C ILE A 72 -8.46 -7.70 -10.87
N ASN A 73 -9.13 -7.90 -9.73
CA ASN A 73 -9.67 -6.81 -8.93
C ASN A 73 -8.54 -5.88 -8.44
N LEU A 74 -7.45 -6.45 -7.91
CA LEU A 74 -6.29 -5.67 -7.49
C LEU A 74 -5.63 -4.92 -8.65
N PHE A 75 -5.47 -5.52 -9.83
CA PHE A 75 -4.91 -4.84 -11.00
C PHE A 75 -5.77 -3.64 -11.40
N PHE A 76 -7.09 -3.81 -11.45
CA PHE A 76 -8.00 -2.70 -11.75
C PHE A 76 -7.92 -1.60 -10.70
N GLN A 77 -7.93 -1.95 -9.41
CA GLN A 77 -7.79 -0.99 -8.32
C GLN A 77 -6.45 -0.25 -8.38
N TRP A 78 -5.36 -0.95 -8.70
CA TRP A 78 -4.03 -0.36 -8.82
C TRP A 78 -3.95 0.64 -9.96
N LEU A 79 -4.51 0.32 -11.13
CA LEU A 79 -4.61 1.22 -12.26
C LEU A 79 -5.40 2.49 -11.92
N VAL A 80 -6.59 2.34 -11.34
CA VAL A 80 -7.44 3.48 -10.91
C VAL A 80 -6.68 4.36 -9.92
N GLN A 81 -6.00 3.76 -8.95
CA GLN A 81 -5.32 4.48 -7.90
C GLN A 81 -4.07 5.23 -8.40
N ASN A 82 -3.35 4.68 -9.39
CA ASN A 82 -2.26 5.40 -10.06
C ASN A 82 -2.77 6.56 -10.89
N LEU A 83 -3.84 6.35 -11.67
CA LEU A 83 -4.45 7.41 -12.47
C LEU A 83 -4.91 8.58 -11.58
N VAL A 84 -5.56 8.28 -10.45
CA VAL A 84 -5.99 9.29 -9.48
C VAL A 84 -4.81 10.00 -8.83
N PHE A 85 -3.82 9.27 -8.32
CA PHE A 85 -2.67 9.85 -7.63
C PHE A 85 -1.83 10.74 -8.55
N TYR A 86 -1.46 10.23 -9.73
CA TYR A 86 -0.68 11.00 -10.69
C TYR A 86 -1.51 12.09 -11.35
N GLY A 87 -2.80 11.87 -11.61
CA GLY A 87 -3.69 12.89 -12.17
C GLY A 87 -3.79 14.11 -11.27
N VAL A 88 -4.02 13.92 -9.96
CA VAL A 88 -4.06 15.03 -9.00
C VAL A 88 -2.67 15.66 -8.83
N SER A 89 -1.61 14.85 -8.79
CA SER A 89 -0.24 15.35 -8.60
C SER A 89 0.24 16.20 -9.78
N GLN A 90 -0.02 15.78 -11.02
CA GLN A 90 0.29 16.54 -12.24
C GLN A 90 -0.54 17.82 -12.32
N ASN A 91 -1.78 17.79 -11.82
CA ASN A 91 -2.64 18.97 -11.78
C ASN A 91 -2.24 20.01 -10.71
N THR A 92 -1.24 19.74 -9.86
CA THR A 92 -0.77 20.70 -8.83
C THR A 92 -0.28 22.03 -9.43
N GLY A 93 0.18 22.00 -10.69
CA GLY A 93 0.62 23.21 -11.41
C GLY A 93 -0.50 24.15 -11.87
N SER A 94 -1.75 23.67 -11.95
CA SER A 94 -2.91 24.48 -12.37
C SER A 94 -3.65 25.12 -11.19
N TRP A 95 -3.16 24.90 -9.97
CA TRP A 95 -3.74 25.46 -8.77
C TRP A 95 -3.55 26.99 -8.74
N PRO A 96 -4.47 27.73 -8.11
CA PRO A 96 -4.55 29.19 -8.27
C PRO A 96 -3.44 29.99 -7.58
N PHE A 97 -2.62 29.38 -6.72
CA PHE A 97 -1.48 30.02 -6.05
C PHE A 97 -0.16 29.74 -6.77
N ASP A 98 0.94 30.26 -6.22
CA ASP A 98 2.29 30.01 -6.73
C ASP A 98 2.59 28.49 -6.84
N PRO A 99 3.10 28.00 -7.99
CA PRO A 99 3.47 26.61 -8.18
C PRO A 99 4.36 26.02 -7.07
N TYR A 100 5.30 26.80 -6.52
CA TYR A 100 6.18 26.32 -5.44
C TYR A 100 5.39 26.11 -4.14
N LEU A 101 4.44 27.00 -3.84
CA LEU A 101 3.58 26.90 -2.66
C LEU A 101 2.57 25.76 -2.80
N ASN A 102 2.02 25.57 -4.00
CA ASN A 102 1.13 24.44 -4.30
C ASN A 102 1.86 23.10 -4.12
N PHE A 103 3.10 23.01 -4.62
CA PHE A 103 3.91 21.81 -4.46
C PHE A 103 4.24 21.54 -2.98
N ALA A 104 4.66 22.57 -2.23
CA ALA A 104 4.94 22.44 -0.80
C ALA A 104 3.69 22.00 -0.01
N ALA A 105 2.52 22.58 -0.31
CA ALA A 105 1.25 22.19 0.31
C ALA A 105 0.87 20.74 -0.03
N SER A 106 1.01 20.35 -1.31
CA SER A 106 0.75 19.00 -1.79
C SER A 106 1.63 17.95 -1.08
N ALA A 107 2.93 18.23 -0.94
CA ALA A 107 3.87 17.36 -0.24
C ALA A 107 3.58 17.26 1.26
N PHE A 108 3.22 18.37 1.91
CA PHE A 108 2.86 18.39 3.32
C PHE A 108 1.59 17.57 3.59
N VAL A 109 0.57 17.73 2.75
CA VAL A 109 -0.70 17.00 2.83
C VAL A 109 -0.50 15.51 2.60
N GLU A 110 0.39 15.14 1.69
CA GLU A 110 0.78 13.75 1.45
C GLU A 110 1.43 13.13 2.69
N LEU A 111 2.38 13.81 3.33
CA LEU A 111 2.98 13.35 4.58
C LEU A 111 1.93 13.16 5.68
N LEU A 112 1.04 14.15 5.84
CA LEU A 112 -0.03 14.10 6.83
C LEU A 112 -0.97 12.91 6.58
N SER A 113 -1.28 12.62 5.32
CA SER A 113 -2.13 11.49 4.95
C SER A 113 -1.54 10.16 5.44
N TYR A 114 -0.24 9.94 5.32
CA TYR A 114 0.41 8.70 5.78
C TYR A 114 0.39 8.54 7.30
N ILE A 115 0.53 9.64 8.04
CA ILE A 115 0.40 9.62 9.51
C ILE A 115 -1.03 9.20 9.90
N VAL A 116 -2.03 9.78 9.25
CA VAL A 116 -3.45 9.48 9.51
C VAL A 116 -3.79 8.04 9.13
N VAL A 117 -3.29 7.55 7.98
CA VAL A 117 -3.41 6.15 7.54
C VAL A 117 -2.92 5.21 8.63
N HIS A 118 -1.72 5.44 9.19
CA HIS A 118 -1.15 4.59 10.23
C HIS A 118 -2.03 4.52 11.48
N LEU A 119 -2.60 5.65 11.91
CA LEU A 119 -3.46 5.72 13.10
C LEU A 119 -4.81 5.02 12.88
N ILE A 120 -5.42 5.20 11.70
CA ILE A 120 -6.75 4.67 11.39
C ILE A 120 -6.71 3.15 11.15
N LEU A 121 -5.71 2.67 10.41
CA LEU A 121 -5.57 1.24 10.07
C LEU A 121 -5.50 0.34 11.30
N ASN A 122 -4.87 0.82 12.37
CA ASN A 122 -4.75 0.07 13.62
C ASN A 122 -6.08 -0.04 14.39
N ARG A 123 -7.05 0.85 14.15
CA ARG A 123 -8.34 0.88 14.88
C ARG A 123 -9.53 0.32 14.11
N VAL A 124 -9.64 0.65 12.81
CA VAL A 124 -10.88 0.43 12.01
C VAL A 124 -10.73 -0.74 11.03
N GLY A 125 -9.51 -1.26 10.84
CA GLY A 125 -9.19 -2.25 9.80
C GLY A 125 -8.87 -1.61 8.45
N ARG A 126 -8.77 -2.42 7.39
CA ARG A 126 -8.25 -1.99 6.07
C ARG A 126 -9.33 -1.63 5.04
N LYS A 127 -10.39 -2.45 4.94
CA LYS A 127 -11.38 -2.36 3.85
C LYS A 127 -12.29 -1.13 3.96
N ILE A 128 -12.79 -0.83 5.17
CA ILE A 128 -13.69 0.30 5.41
C ILE A 128 -13.03 1.65 5.08
N PRO A 129 -11.84 1.99 5.62
CA PRO A 129 -11.21 3.27 5.29
C PRO A 129 -10.81 3.37 3.81
N TYR A 130 -10.44 2.26 3.18
CA TYR A 130 -10.18 2.23 1.73
C TYR A 130 -11.42 2.60 0.92
N CYS A 131 -12.52 1.85 1.07
CA CYS A 131 -13.76 2.13 0.34
C CYS A 131 -14.31 3.53 0.65
N GLY A 132 -14.25 3.96 1.91
CA GLY A 132 -14.65 5.30 2.32
C GLY A 132 -13.86 6.39 1.60
N SER A 133 -12.53 6.28 1.55
CA SER A 133 -11.68 7.26 0.89
C SER A 133 -11.92 7.37 -0.61
N VAL A 134 -12.13 6.24 -1.31
CA VAL A 134 -12.40 6.22 -2.76
C VAL A 134 -13.78 6.83 -3.08
N VAL A 135 -14.81 6.52 -2.28
CA VAL A 135 -16.15 7.09 -2.46
C VAL A 135 -16.15 8.60 -2.18
N LEU A 136 -15.51 9.02 -1.08
CA LEU A 136 -15.36 10.44 -0.76
C LEU A 136 -14.57 11.18 -1.84
N PHE A 137 -13.51 10.60 -2.37
CA PHE A 137 -12.76 11.17 -3.48
C PHE A 137 -13.66 11.39 -4.69
N GLY A 138 -14.46 10.38 -5.07
CA GLY A 138 -15.42 10.48 -6.18
C GLY A 138 -16.44 11.60 -5.98
N ILE A 139 -17.02 11.72 -4.78
CA ILE A 139 -17.98 12.79 -4.46
C ILE A 139 -17.32 14.16 -4.58
N VAL A 140 -16.14 14.35 -3.97
CA VAL A 140 -15.43 15.64 -4.00
C VAL A 140 -14.99 15.99 -5.43
N ALA A 141 -14.52 15.01 -6.21
CA ALA A 141 -14.13 15.22 -7.60
C ALA A 141 -15.32 15.65 -8.47
N LEU A 142 -16.50 15.06 -8.27
CA LEU A 142 -17.72 15.47 -8.97
C LEU A 142 -18.14 16.91 -8.61
N THR A 143 -17.92 17.35 -7.37
CA THR A 143 -18.20 18.75 -6.98
C THR A 143 -17.18 19.74 -7.55
N ALA A 144 -15.96 19.30 -7.87
CA ALA A 144 -14.92 20.16 -8.42
C ALA A 144 -15.20 20.58 -9.89
N ILE A 145 -15.92 19.75 -10.65
CA ILE A 145 -16.27 20.00 -12.07
C ILE A 145 -17.17 21.23 -12.24
N PRO A 146 -18.36 21.33 -11.61
CA PRO A 146 -19.22 22.49 -11.73
C PRO A 146 -18.60 23.73 -11.10
N VAL A 147 -17.78 23.59 -10.05
CA VAL A 147 -17.05 24.71 -9.44
C VAL A 147 -16.06 25.32 -10.44
N ASN A 148 -15.26 24.51 -11.13
CA ASN A 148 -14.33 25.03 -12.15
C ASN A 148 -15.06 25.61 -13.38
N LEU A 149 -16.21 25.06 -13.78
CA LEU A 149 -16.93 25.49 -14.97
C LEU A 149 -17.83 26.72 -14.75
N LEU A 150 -18.48 26.83 -13.59
CA LEU A 150 -19.44 27.89 -13.28
C LEU A 150 -18.80 29.12 -12.63
N MET A 151 -17.62 29.00 -12.04
CA MET A 151 -16.94 30.07 -11.30
C MET A 151 -15.84 30.74 -12.15
N LEU A 152 -16.18 31.18 -13.35
CA LEU A 152 -15.30 31.95 -14.25
C LEU A 152 -15.08 33.41 -13.82
N LYS A 153 -15.45 33.78 -12.58
CA LYS A 153 -15.46 35.18 -12.12
C LYS A 153 -14.37 35.42 -11.08
N ASP A 154 -13.15 35.60 -11.59
CA ASP A 154 -11.83 35.81 -10.95
C ASP A 154 -11.80 36.53 -9.57
N SER A 155 -12.44 35.92 -8.56
CA SER A 155 -12.59 36.46 -7.22
C SER A 155 -11.63 35.74 -6.28
N ALA A 156 -10.97 36.48 -5.38
CA ALA A 156 -10.01 35.90 -4.44
C ALA A 156 -10.61 34.76 -3.58
N SER A 157 -11.89 34.83 -3.24
CA SER A 157 -12.62 33.79 -2.49
C SER A 157 -12.74 32.48 -3.27
N GLN A 158 -12.86 32.52 -4.60
CA GLN A 158 -12.98 31.33 -5.45
C GLN A 158 -11.64 30.60 -5.57
N LYS A 159 -10.54 31.35 -5.69
CA LYS A 159 -9.17 30.78 -5.69
C LYS A 159 -8.90 29.97 -4.42
N THR A 160 -9.26 30.51 -3.26
CA THR A 160 -9.14 29.81 -1.98
C THR A 160 -10.01 28.55 -1.93
N MET A 161 -11.25 28.61 -2.44
CA MET A 161 -12.14 27.45 -2.45
C MET A 161 -11.60 26.32 -3.35
N ILE A 162 -11.14 26.66 -4.56
CA ILE A 162 -10.54 25.70 -5.50
C ILE A 162 -9.28 25.06 -4.87
N PHE A 163 -8.46 25.84 -4.19
CA PHE A 163 -7.28 25.32 -3.50
C PHE A 163 -7.65 24.33 -2.39
N ILE A 164 -8.64 24.66 -1.54
CA ILE A 164 -9.09 23.76 -0.47
C ILE A 164 -9.61 22.44 -1.05
N ILE A 165 -10.42 22.49 -2.11
CA ILE A 165 -10.95 21.29 -2.78
C ILE A 165 -9.80 20.42 -3.30
N ASN A 166 -8.82 21.02 -3.97
CA ASN A 166 -7.67 20.30 -4.51
C ASN A 166 -6.79 19.69 -3.41
N VAL A 167 -6.59 20.40 -2.29
CA VAL A 167 -5.89 19.87 -1.10
C VAL A 167 -6.61 18.66 -0.52
N VAL A 168 -7.94 18.72 -0.41
CA VAL A 168 -8.76 17.57 0.07
C VAL A 168 -8.67 16.39 -0.91
N LEU A 169 -8.72 16.65 -2.22
CA LEU A 169 -8.54 15.61 -3.23
C LEU A 169 -7.17 14.95 -3.14
N LYS A 170 -6.10 15.74 -2.99
CA LYS A 170 -4.74 15.23 -2.82
C LYS A 170 -4.60 14.40 -1.54
N PHE A 171 -5.20 14.85 -0.43
CA PHE A 171 -5.22 14.10 0.82
C PHE A 171 -5.90 12.73 0.64
N LEU A 172 -7.10 12.70 0.06
CA LEU A 172 -7.86 11.46 -0.15
C LEU A 172 -7.14 10.51 -1.12
N ALA A 173 -6.53 11.04 -2.19
CA ALA A 173 -5.76 10.26 -3.14
C ALA A 173 -4.51 9.63 -2.49
N SER A 174 -3.74 10.39 -1.72
CA SER A 174 -2.56 9.86 -1.01
C SER A 174 -2.95 8.85 0.09
N PHE A 175 -4.07 9.09 0.78
CA PHE A 175 -4.61 8.18 1.80
C PHE A 175 -4.99 6.82 1.19
N SER A 176 -5.73 6.80 0.09
CA SER A 176 -6.13 5.54 -0.57
C SER A 176 -4.93 4.83 -1.21
N TYR A 177 -3.95 5.58 -1.73
CA TYR A 177 -2.69 5.05 -2.27
C TYR A 177 -1.87 4.33 -1.20
N ALA A 178 -1.80 4.86 0.02
CA ALA A 178 -1.09 4.18 1.11
C ALA A 178 -1.74 2.84 1.50
N ILE A 179 -3.07 2.81 1.55
CA ILE A 179 -3.82 1.64 2.00
C ILE A 179 -3.74 0.51 0.97
N ILE A 180 -3.79 0.80 -0.33
CA ILE A 180 -3.73 -0.26 -1.35
C ILE A 180 -2.43 -1.06 -1.29
N TYR A 181 -1.29 -0.44 -0.97
CA TYR A 181 -0.01 -1.15 -0.81
C TYR A 181 -0.05 -2.13 0.36
N ILE A 182 -0.65 -1.75 1.48
CA ILE A 182 -0.79 -2.62 2.65
C ILE A 182 -1.81 -3.73 2.35
N TYR A 183 -2.93 -3.36 1.75
CA TYR A 183 -4.02 -4.28 1.46
C TYR A 183 -3.61 -5.34 0.42
N ALA A 184 -2.91 -4.95 -0.65
CA ALA A 184 -2.39 -5.87 -1.65
C ALA A 184 -1.41 -6.88 -1.04
N ASN A 185 -0.52 -6.41 -0.16
CA ASN A 185 0.34 -7.30 0.60
C ASN A 185 -0.50 -8.35 1.35
N GLU A 186 -1.48 -7.93 2.14
CA GLU A 186 -2.27 -8.83 2.97
C GLU A 186 -3.15 -9.80 2.19
N LEU A 187 -3.58 -9.41 0.98
CA LEU A 187 -4.45 -10.22 0.13
C LEU A 187 -3.68 -11.31 -0.63
N PHE A 188 -2.42 -11.06 -1.00
CA PHE A 188 -1.61 -12.07 -1.69
C PHE A 188 -1.00 -13.11 -0.74
N PRO A 189 -1.10 -14.42 -1.05
CA PRO A 189 -0.40 -15.46 -0.31
C PRO A 189 1.11 -15.22 -0.29
N THR A 190 1.77 -15.55 0.82
CA THR A 190 3.21 -15.30 1.06
C THR A 190 4.12 -15.75 -0.09
N ARG A 191 3.77 -16.84 -0.79
CA ARG A 191 4.55 -17.41 -1.90
C ARG A 191 4.47 -16.60 -3.20
N VAL A 192 3.35 -15.93 -3.46
CA VAL A 192 3.11 -15.15 -4.68
C VAL A 192 3.09 -13.64 -4.44
N ARG A 193 3.15 -13.19 -3.18
CA ARG A 193 3.07 -11.77 -2.80
C ARG A 193 4.04 -10.88 -3.56
N ASN A 194 5.32 -11.25 -3.61
CA ASN A 194 6.33 -10.43 -4.30
C ASN A 194 6.10 -10.38 -5.82
N THR A 195 5.76 -11.52 -6.42
CA THR A 195 5.46 -11.62 -7.85
C THR A 195 4.17 -10.86 -8.20
N GLY A 196 3.12 -11.00 -7.41
CA GLY A 196 1.84 -10.31 -7.56
C GLY A 196 1.99 -8.80 -7.43
N MET A 197 2.70 -8.31 -6.40
CA MET A 197 3.00 -6.88 -6.28
C MET A 197 3.84 -6.35 -7.45
N GLY A 198 4.82 -7.14 -7.93
CA GLY A 198 5.61 -6.78 -9.10
C GLY A 198 4.75 -6.60 -10.34
N ILE A 199 3.83 -7.53 -10.61
CA ILE A 199 2.92 -7.45 -11.75
C ILE A 199 1.91 -6.32 -11.57
N CYS A 200 1.35 -6.12 -10.37
CA CYS A 200 0.47 -4.98 -10.08
C CYS A 200 1.17 -3.66 -10.39
N SER A 201 2.46 -3.55 -10.05
CA SER A 201 3.26 -2.35 -10.32
C SER A 201 3.65 -2.20 -11.80
N MET A 202 3.73 -3.29 -12.58
CA MET A 202 3.95 -3.23 -14.03
C MET A 202 2.69 -2.87 -14.82
N VAL A 203 1.51 -3.20 -14.28
CA VAL A 203 0.21 -2.83 -14.86
C VAL A 203 -0.15 -1.37 -14.55
N ALA A 204 0.47 -0.80 -13.51
CA ALA A 204 0.42 0.63 -13.17
C ALA A 204 1.08 1.48 -14.26
#